data_AF-A0A4Q3ECG5-F1
#
_entry.id   AF-A0A4Q3ECG5-F1
#
_cell.length_a   1.000
_cell.length_b   1.000
_cell.length_c   1.000
_cell.angle_alpha   90.00
_cell.angle_beta   90.00
_cell.angle_gamma   90.00
#
_symmetry.space_group_name_H-M   'P 1'
#
loop_
_entity.id
_entity.type
_entity.pdbx_description
1 polymer ?
#
loop_
_entity_poly.entity_id
_entity_poly.type
_entity_poly.pdbx_seq_one_letter_code
_entity_poly.pdbx_strand_id
1 'polypeptide(L)'
;MNHLSVYDYVVFCIYFIIVSGYGYWVYQHKKIAGTNTKDYFLAEGSLTWWAIGSSIIASNISAEHFIGMSGSGFAMGLAIASYEWMAAATLIIVALFFLPIYLKNKIYTMPQFLSGRYNNTVSTLMAVFWLLVYVFVNLTSIFFLGALAIETITGIPFYTCIVFLAIFSAIITLGGMKVIGYTDVIQVFVLVMGGLITCYMALNMVADKLSVKTVLGALPVLKTQAADHFHMIFPKGHKYYNELPGIAVLFGGLWINNLN
;
A
#
# COMPACT_ATOMS: atom_id res chain seq x y z
N MET A 1 4.00 -30.22 3.28
CA MET A 1 2.95 -29.22 2.93
C MET A 1 2.35 -28.79 4.26
N ASN A 2 2.68 -27.58 4.71
CA ASN A 2 2.21 -27.10 6.01
C ASN A 2 0.76 -26.65 5.84
N HIS A 3 -0.19 -27.52 6.22
CA HIS A 3 -1.57 -27.11 6.34
C HIS A 3 -1.69 -26.14 7.51
N LEU A 4 -2.38 -25.02 7.28
CA LEU A 4 -2.75 -24.10 8.34
C LEU A 4 -3.50 -24.85 9.43
N SER A 5 -3.26 -24.46 10.67
CA SER A 5 -4.02 -24.99 11.80
C SER A 5 -5.47 -24.55 11.69
N VAL A 6 -6.39 -25.36 12.24
CA VAL A 6 -7.81 -24.96 12.36
C VAL A 6 -7.94 -23.62 13.09
N TYR A 7 -7.04 -23.34 14.05
CA TYR A 7 -6.99 -22.05 14.75
C TYR A 7 -6.69 -20.87 13.82
N ASP A 8 -5.86 -21.05 12.78
CA ASP A 8 -5.52 -19.98 11.84
C ASP A 8 -6.74 -19.61 10.97
N TYR A 9 -7.49 -20.61 10.51
CA TYR A 9 -8.74 -20.38 9.79
C TYR A 9 -9.80 -19.70 10.67
N VAL A 10 -9.88 -20.08 11.95
CA VAL A 10 -10.80 -19.44 12.91
C VAL A 10 -10.45 -17.97 13.10
N VAL A 11 -9.17 -17.63 13.29
CA VAL A 11 -8.72 -16.23 13.41
C VAL A 11 -9.03 -15.44 12.13
N PHE A 12 -8.78 -16.04 10.96
CA PHE A 12 -9.12 -15.43 9.67
C PHE A 12 -10.62 -15.15 9.53
N CYS A 13 -11.48 -16.11 9.86
CA CYS A 13 -12.93 -15.93 9.82
C CYS A 13 -13.42 -14.89 10.83
N ILE A 14 -12.85 -14.84 12.04
CA ILE A 14 -13.18 -13.81 13.04
C ILE A 14 -12.81 -12.43 12.52
N TYR A 15 -11.58 -12.26 12.00
CA TYR A 15 -11.15 -11.01 11.39
C TYR A 15 -12.11 -10.59 10.26
N PHE A 16 -12.48 -11.53 9.39
CA PHE A 16 -13.42 -11.30 8.30
C PHE A 16 -14.80 -10.82 8.78
N ILE A 17 -15.36 -11.47 9.81
CA ILE A 17 -16.66 -11.10 10.39
C ILE A 17 -16.58 -9.71 11.05
N ILE A 18 -15.49 -9.40 11.75
CA ILE A 18 -15.30 -8.09 12.39
C ILE A 18 -15.27 -6.98 11.33
N VAL A 19 -14.44 -7.14 10.29
CA VAL A 19 -14.29 -6.09 9.25
C VAL A 19 -15.57 -5.93 8.44
N SER A 20 -16.17 -7.04 8.00
CA SER A 20 -17.42 -7.00 7.22
C SER A 20 -18.60 -6.49 8.05
N GLY A 21 -18.70 -6.92 9.31
CA GLY A 21 -19.72 -6.49 10.25
C GLY A 21 -19.58 -5.01 10.62
N TYR A 22 -18.36 -4.53 10.84
CA TYR A 22 -18.09 -3.12 11.06
C TYR A 22 -18.44 -2.28 9.83
N GLY A 23 -18.03 -2.72 8.63
CA GLY A 23 -18.38 -2.05 7.38
C GLY A 23 -19.89 -1.96 7.15
N TYR A 24 -20.62 -3.06 7.43
CA TYR A 24 -22.07 -3.09 7.34
C TYR A 24 -22.76 -2.21 8.40
N TRP A 25 -22.26 -2.19 9.63
CA TRP A 25 -22.79 -1.35 10.70
C TRP A 25 -22.65 0.15 10.36
N VAL A 26 -21.49 0.55 9.84
CA VAL A 26 -21.25 1.92 9.34
C VAL A 26 -22.20 2.25 8.17
N TYR A 27 -22.35 1.32 7.22
CA TYR A 27 -23.27 1.47 6.10
C TYR A 27 -24.71 1.73 6.57
N GLN A 28 -25.22 0.91 7.49
CA GLN A 28 -26.59 1.04 8.01
C GLN A 28 -26.80 2.33 8.83
N HIS A 29 -25.86 2.68 9.71
CA HIS A 29 -25.96 3.91 10.51
C HIS A 29 -26.00 5.17 9.64
N LYS A 30 -25.34 5.16 8.48
CA LYS A 30 -25.31 6.33 7.59
C LYS A 30 -26.43 6.36 6.55
N LYS A 31 -27.00 5.21 6.19
CA LYS A 31 -28.27 5.15 5.42
C LYS A 31 -29.42 5.82 6.18
N ILE A 32 -29.42 5.71 7.51
CA ILE A 32 -30.43 6.33 8.40
C ILE A 32 -30.23 7.85 8.55
N ALA A 33 -28.99 8.34 8.37
CA ALA A 33 -28.65 9.76 8.57
C ALA A 33 -28.92 10.69 7.37
N GLY A 34 -29.42 10.18 6.23
CA GLY A 34 -29.76 10.99 5.06
C GLY A 34 -28.54 11.65 4.39
N THR A 35 -27.80 10.92 3.57
CA THR A 35 -26.57 11.41 2.95
C THR A 35 -26.82 12.28 1.72
N ASN A 36 -26.49 13.57 1.85
CA ASN A 36 -26.28 14.50 0.74
C ASN A 36 -25.04 14.06 -0.08
N THR A 37 -25.07 14.14 -1.41
CA THR A 37 -24.00 13.63 -2.31
C THR A 37 -22.61 14.22 -2.02
N LYS A 38 -22.57 15.42 -1.43
CA LYS A 38 -21.35 16.07 -0.95
C LYS A 38 -20.68 15.35 0.22
N ASP A 39 -21.48 14.77 1.10
CA ASP A 39 -20.98 14.08 2.28
C ASP A 39 -20.27 12.78 1.88
N TYR A 40 -20.78 12.10 0.85
CA TYR A 40 -20.19 10.87 0.32
C TYR A 40 -18.83 11.10 -0.36
N PHE A 41 -18.61 12.28 -0.97
CA PHE A 41 -17.39 12.60 -1.72
C PHE A 41 -16.35 13.44 -0.96
N LEU A 42 -16.77 14.38 -0.10
CA LEU A 42 -15.85 15.39 0.41
C LEU A 42 -15.42 15.23 1.87
N ALA A 43 -16.16 14.50 2.70
CA ALA A 43 -15.90 14.33 4.14
C ALA A 43 -15.39 15.63 4.83
N GLU A 44 -15.89 16.78 4.39
CA GLU A 44 -15.25 18.08 4.58
C GLU A 44 -15.30 18.47 6.07
N GLY A 45 -14.13 18.71 6.68
CA GLY A 45 -14.00 19.23 8.04
C GLY A 45 -14.22 18.23 9.19
N SER A 46 -14.49 16.95 8.90
CA SER A 46 -14.80 15.95 9.95
C SER A 46 -13.64 15.03 10.33
N LEU A 47 -12.59 14.96 9.52
CA LEU A 47 -11.43 14.10 9.76
C LEU A 47 -10.30 14.87 10.44
N THR A 48 -9.80 14.30 11.54
CA THR A 48 -8.61 14.78 12.25
C THR A 48 -7.34 14.56 11.42
N TRP A 49 -6.31 15.38 11.67
CA TRP A 49 -5.05 15.32 10.91
C TRP A 49 -4.39 13.92 10.91
N TRP A 50 -4.47 13.21 12.03
CA TRP A 50 -3.92 11.86 12.15
C TRP A 50 -4.72 10.82 11.35
N ALA A 51 -6.04 11.00 11.22
CA ALA A 51 -6.89 10.14 10.41
C ALA A 51 -6.65 10.36 8.91
N ILE A 52 -6.44 11.62 8.49
CA ILE A 52 -6.07 11.96 7.11
C ILE A 52 -4.71 11.35 6.77
N GLY A 53 -3.70 11.54 7.63
CA GLY A 53 -2.37 10.96 7.44
C GLY A 53 -2.40 9.44 7.37
N SER A 54 -3.11 8.77 8.29
CA SER A 54 -3.24 7.31 8.25
C SER A 54 -3.96 6.83 6.99
N SER A 55 -4.97 7.55 6.49
CA SER A 55 -5.70 7.16 5.28
C SER A 55 -4.86 7.31 4.01
N ILE A 56 -4.00 8.34 3.93
CA ILE A 56 -3.06 8.50 2.81
C ILE A 56 -2.06 7.34 2.79
N ILE A 57 -1.50 6.98 3.95
CA ILE A 57 -0.59 5.83 4.05
C ILE A 57 -1.34 4.53 3.77
N ALA A 58 -2.57 4.37 4.29
CA ALA A 58 -3.41 3.20 4.03
C ALA A 58 -3.64 2.97 2.55
N SER A 59 -3.96 4.05 1.83
CA SER A 59 -4.26 4.01 0.40
C SER A 59 -3.05 3.61 -0.44
N ASN A 60 -1.83 3.81 0.08
CA ASN A 60 -0.60 3.38 -0.58
C ASN A 60 -0.23 1.94 -0.22
N ILE A 61 -0.63 1.38 0.91
CA ILE A 61 -0.23 0.03 1.31
C ILE A 61 -1.18 -1.02 0.71
N SER A 62 -0.64 -1.88 -0.15
CA SER A 62 -1.38 -3.01 -0.75
C SER A 62 -0.59 -4.32 -0.65
N ALA A 63 -1.17 -5.42 -1.16
CA ALA A 63 -0.46 -6.70 -1.29
C ALA A 63 0.82 -6.57 -2.12
N GLU A 64 0.86 -5.63 -3.07
CA GLU A 64 2.06 -5.29 -3.84
C GLU A 64 3.18 -4.74 -2.96
N HIS A 65 2.86 -3.85 -2.02
CA HIS A 65 3.86 -3.35 -1.08
C HIS A 65 4.36 -4.46 -0.15
N PHE A 66 3.50 -5.36 0.33
CA PHE A 66 3.97 -6.43 1.22
C PHE A 66 4.79 -7.51 0.52
N ILE A 67 4.36 -7.97 -0.65
CA ILE A 67 4.98 -9.10 -1.35
C ILE A 67 6.02 -8.62 -2.35
N GLY A 68 5.66 -7.63 -3.17
CA GLY A 68 6.52 -7.06 -4.20
C GLY A 68 7.73 -6.35 -3.60
N MET A 69 7.54 -5.43 -2.66
CA MET A 69 8.67 -4.72 -2.05
C MET A 69 9.55 -5.64 -1.19
N SER A 70 8.98 -6.67 -0.55
CA SER A 70 9.78 -7.69 0.16
C SER A 70 10.60 -8.53 -0.82
N GLY A 71 10.04 -8.90 -1.98
CA GLY A 71 10.78 -9.59 -3.05
C GLY A 71 11.91 -8.73 -3.62
N SER A 72 11.63 -7.46 -3.89
CA SER A 72 12.64 -6.47 -4.27
C SER A 72 13.67 -6.26 -3.16
N GLY A 73 13.28 -6.29 -1.89
CA GLY A 73 14.19 -6.22 -0.75
C GLY A 73 15.09 -7.47 -0.63
N PHE A 74 14.60 -8.65 -1.00
CA PHE A 74 15.43 -9.86 -1.10
C PHE A 74 16.43 -9.75 -2.25
N ALA A 75 16.05 -9.17 -3.38
CA ALA A 75 16.90 -9.04 -4.57
C ALA A 75 17.92 -7.88 -4.48
N MET A 76 17.49 -6.71 -4.01
CA MET A 76 18.20 -5.43 -4.01
C MET A 76 18.54 -4.90 -2.61
N GLY A 77 18.08 -5.55 -1.55
CA GLY A 77 18.32 -5.09 -0.18
C GLY A 77 17.62 -3.77 0.14
N LEU A 78 18.27 -2.97 0.99
CA LEU A 78 17.75 -1.71 1.52
C LEU A 78 17.64 -0.61 0.45
N ALA A 79 18.25 -0.78 -0.73
CA ALA A 79 18.17 0.17 -1.83
C ALA A 79 16.73 0.48 -2.27
N ILE A 80 15.83 -0.52 -2.23
CA ILE A 80 14.43 -0.33 -2.59
C ILE A 80 13.70 0.66 -1.66
N ALA A 81 14.16 0.80 -0.41
CA ALA A 81 13.57 1.76 0.53
C ALA A 81 13.69 3.20 0.03
N SER A 82 14.65 3.51 -0.86
CA SER A 82 14.81 4.84 -1.46
C SER A 82 13.53 5.35 -2.10
N TYR A 83 12.67 4.48 -2.66
CA TYR A 83 11.36 4.85 -3.17
C TYR A 83 10.47 5.52 -2.10
N GLU A 84 10.41 4.94 -0.90
CA GLU A 84 9.60 5.44 0.21
C GLU A 84 10.18 6.73 0.82
N TRP A 85 11.50 6.81 0.97
CA TRP A 85 12.17 8.03 1.44
C TRP A 85 11.93 9.20 0.47
N MET A 86 11.99 8.95 -0.84
CA MET A 86 11.72 9.98 -1.86
C MET A 86 10.25 10.36 -1.91
N ALA A 87 9.34 9.39 -1.73
CA ALA A 87 7.91 9.67 -1.66
C ALA A 87 7.59 10.57 -0.46
N ALA A 88 8.13 10.27 0.73
CA ALA A 88 7.95 11.10 1.91
C ALA A 88 8.45 12.54 1.71
N ALA A 89 9.65 12.71 1.12
CA ALA A 89 10.18 14.03 0.81
C ALA A 89 9.31 14.79 -0.21
N THR A 90 8.80 14.09 -1.24
CA THR A 90 7.92 14.68 -2.26
C THR A 90 6.58 15.10 -1.67
N LEU A 91 5.99 14.30 -0.77
CA LEU A 91 4.74 14.62 -0.09
C LEU A 91 4.83 15.92 0.72
N ILE A 92 5.98 16.23 1.32
CA ILE A 92 6.20 17.52 2.01
C ILE A 92 6.12 18.68 1.01
N ILE A 93 6.74 18.54 -0.17
CA ILE A 93 6.68 19.56 -1.24
C ILE A 93 5.24 19.72 -1.73
N VAL A 94 4.53 18.62 -1.98
CA VAL A 94 3.13 18.64 -2.40
C VAL A 94 2.26 19.33 -1.35
N ALA A 95 2.43 19.00 -0.08
CA ALA A 95 1.67 19.59 1.03
C ALA A 95 1.92 21.10 1.20
N LEU A 96 3.15 21.57 1.00
CA LEU A 96 3.50 22.98 1.20
C LEU A 96 3.19 23.86 -0.02
N PHE A 97 3.39 23.36 -1.24
CA PHE A 97 3.32 24.18 -2.44
C PHE A 97 2.07 23.91 -3.30
N PHE A 98 1.67 22.64 -3.47
CA PHE A 98 0.59 22.26 -4.38
C PHE A 98 -0.78 22.26 -3.67
N LEU A 99 -0.84 21.71 -2.46
CA LEU A 99 -2.08 21.59 -1.71
C LEU A 99 -2.78 22.95 -1.45
N PRO A 100 -2.08 24.05 -1.09
CA PRO A 100 -2.72 25.35 -0.92
C PRO A 100 -3.36 25.87 -2.22
N ILE A 101 -2.74 25.57 -3.37
CA ILE A 101 -3.24 25.98 -4.70
C ILE A 101 -4.50 25.19 -5.04
N TYR A 102 -4.50 23.86 -4.81
CA TYR A 102 -5.66 23.02 -5.09
C TYR A 102 -6.87 23.37 -4.23
N LEU A 103 -6.65 23.60 -2.93
CA LEU A 103 -7.71 24.00 -2.01
C LEU A 103 -8.27 25.38 -2.35
N LYS A 104 -7.42 26.37 -2.66
CA LYS A 104 -7.86 27.72 -3.04
C LYS A 104 -8.71 27.73 -4.32
N ASN A 105 -8.38 26.87 -5.28
CA ASN A 105 -9.09 26.79 -6.56
C ASN A 105 -10.21 25.72 -6.58
N LYS A 106 -10.49 25.06 -5.44
CA LYS A 106 -11.50 23.99 -5.33
C LYS A 106 -11.31 22.89 -6.38
N ILE A 107 -10.05 22.51 -6.57
CA ILE A 107 -9.65 21.39 -7.43
C ILE A 107 -9.65 20.14 -6.56
N TYR A 108 -10.45 19.14 -6.96
CA TYR A 108 -10.60 17.90 -6.22
C TYR A 108 -10.01 16.68 -6.94
N THR A 109 -9.80 16.77 -8.26
CA THR A 109 -9.22 15.66 -9.05
C THR A 109 -8.18 16.17 -10.06
N MET A 110 -7.21 15.32 -10.40
CA MET A 110 -6.18 15.65 -11.39
C MET A 110 -6.77 15.91 -12.80
N PRO A 111 -7.75 15.13 -13.30
CA PRO A 111 -8.43 15.49 -14.54
C PRO A 111 -9.14 16.85 -14.48
N GLN A 112 -9.75 17.22 -13.35
CA GLN A 112 -10.38 18.53 -13.18
C GLN A 112 -9.34 19.66 -13.24
N PHE A 113 -8.16 19.48 -12.62
CA PHE A 113 -7.05 20.42 -12.75
C PHE A 113 -6.67 20.65 -14.21
N LEU A 114 -6.49 19.57 -14.98
CA LEU A 114 -6.10 19.66 -16.39
C LEU A 114 -7.18 20.28 -17.27
N SER A 115 -8.46 20.04 -16.97
CA SER A 115 -9.59 20.67 -17.66
C SER A 115 -9.56 22.20 -17.46
N GLY A 116 -9.35 22.66 -16.23
CA GLY A 116 -9.28 24.10 -15.93
C GLY A 116 -8.00 24.78 -16.42
N ARG A 117 -6.87 24.05 -16.48
CA ARG A 117 -5.57 24.60 -16.87
C ARG A 117 -5.29 24.57 -18.38
N TYR A 118 -5.82 23.56 -19.07
CA TYR A 118 -5.59 23.30 -20.49
C TYR A 118 -6.90 23.22 -21.27
N ASN A 119 -7.50 22.03 -21.38
CA ASN A 119 -8.78 21.80 -22.04
C ASN A 119 -9.39 20.44 -21.64
N ASN A 120 -10.64 20.22 -22.04
CA ASN A 120 -11.38 18.98 -21.74
C ASN A 120 -10.80 17.74 -22.46
N THR A 121 -10.15 17.91 -23.61
CA THR A 121 -9.55 16.80 -24.35
C THR A 121 -8.38 16.18 -23.58
N VAL A 122 -7.47 17.01 -23.05
CA VAL A 122 -6.33 16.56 -22.23
C VAL A 122 -6.82 15.90 -20.95
N SER A 123 -7.84 16.49 -20.30
CA SER A 123 -8.48 15.90 -19.12
C SER A 123 -9.07 14.52 -19.39
N THR A 124 -9.79 14.35 -20.50
CA THR A 124 -10.42 13.08 -20.88
C THR A 124 -9.35 12.03 -21.24
N LEU A 125 -8.31 12.42 -21.99
CA LEU A 125 -7.20 11.53 -22.31
C LEU A 125 -6.50 11.02 -21.05
N MET A 126 -6.23 11.92 -20.10
CA MET A 126 -5.63 11.57 -18.81
C MET A 126 -6.54 10.60 -18.03
N ALA A 127 -7.85 10.87 -17.96
CA ALA A 127 -8.80 10.01 -17.25
C ALA A 127 -8.87 8.61 -17.87
N VAL A 128 -8.93 8.50 -19.20
CA VAL A 128 -8.93 7.21 -19.90
C VAL A 128 -7.62 6.46 -19.67
N PHE A 129 -6.48 7.15 -19.83
CA PHE A 129 -5.18 6.53 -19.59
C PHE A 129 -5.06 5.99 -18.16
N TRP A 130 -5.43 6.78 -17.16
CA TRP A 130 -5.41 6.34 -15.76
C TRP A 130 -6.37 5.19 -15.48
N LEU A 131 -7.57 5.19 -16.07
CA LEU A 131 -8.51 4.08 -15.95
C LEU A 131 -7.89 2.77 -16.47
N LEU A 132 -7.23 2.84 -17.64
CA LEU A 132 -6.56 1.67 -18.22
C LEU A 132 -5.41 1.18 -17.35
N VAL A 133 -4.56 2.08 -16.84
CA VAL A 133 -3.48 1.71 -15.91
C VAL A 133 -4.04 1.07 -14.64
N TYR A 134 -5.10 1.63 -14.06
CA TYR A 134 -5.71 1.07 -12.85
C TYR A 134 -6.27 -0.33 -13.08
N VAL A 135 -6.95 -0.58 -14.20
CA VAL A 135 -7.56 -1.88 -14.50
C VAL A 135 -6.50 -2.93 -14.88
N PHE A 136 -5.62 -2.60 -15.83
CA PHE A 136 -4.71 -3.58 -16.43
C PHE A 136 -3.42 -3.78 -15.64
N VAL A 137 -2.98 -2.77 -14.89
CA VAL A 137 -1.74 -2.85 -14.11
C VAL A 137 -2.10 -3.02 -12.64
N ASN A 138 -2.68 -2.00 -12.01
CA ASN A 138 -2.80 -1.98 -10.55
C ASN A 138 -3.71 -3.10 -10.03
N LEU A 139 -4.95 -3.17 -10.54
CA LEU A 139 -5.93 -4.16 -10.08
C LEU A 139 -5.47 -5.57 -10.42
N THR A 140 -4.91 -5.78 -11.61
CA THR A 140 -4.36 -7.09 -12.00
C THR A 140 -3.21 -7.52 -11.09
N SER A 141 -2.26 -6.62 -10.78
CA SER A 141 -1.14 -6.90 -9.86
C SER A 141 -1.63 -7.22 -8.44
N ILE A 142 -2.57 -6.45 -7.90
CA ILE A 142 -3.13 -6.66 -6.56
C ILE A 142 -3.80 -8.05 -6.47
N PHE A 143 -4.61 -8.40 -7.46
CA PHE A 143 -5.29 -9.70 -7.49
C PHE A 143 -4.30 -10.85 -7.64
N PHE A 144 -3.32 -10.71 -8.54
CA PHE A 144 -2.29 -11.72 -8.77
C PHE A 144 -1.45 -11.97 -7.51
N LEU A 145 -0.87 -10.91 -6.93
CA LEU A 145 -0.02 -11.02 -5.73
C LEU A 145 -0.83 -11.47 -4.51
N GLY A 146 -2.06 -10.96 -4.35
CA GLY A 146 -2.96 -11.39 -3.28
C GLY A 146 -3.32 -12.87 -3.37
N ALA A 147 -3.70 -13.36 -4.55
CA ALA A 147 -4.04 -14.77 -4.74
C ALA A 147 -2.82 -15.69 -4.56
N LEU A 148 -1.64 -15.27 -5.03
CA LEU A 148 -0.39 -16.00 -4.85
C LEU A 148 -0.02 -16.15 -3.37
N ALA A 149 -0.19 -15.10 -2.56
CA ALA A 149 0.05 -15.18 -1.13
C ALA A 149 -0.92 -16.16 -0.44
N ILE A 150 -2.21 -16.07 -0.75
CA ILE A 150 -3.20 -16.99 -0.17
C ILE A 150 -2.88 -18.43 -0.55
N GLU A 151 -2.59 -18.71 -1.82
CA GLU A 151 -2.20 -20.04 -2.29
C GLU A 151 -0.96 -20.56 -1.57
N THR A 152 0.09 -19.74 -1.43
CA THR A 152 1.35 -20.14 -0.79
C THR A 152 1.17 -20.47 0.69
N ILE A 153 0.28 -19.75 1.39
CA ILE A 153 0.06 -19.92 2.83
C ILE A 153 -0.95 -21.04 3.13
N THR A 154 -2.04 -21.09 2.35
CA THR A 154 -3.19 -21.98 2.63
C THR A 154 -3.17 -23.27 1.81
N GLY A 155 -2.45 -23.30 0.69
CA GLY A 155 -2.53 -24.36 -0.32
C GLY A 155 -3.80 -24.36 -1.18
N ILE A 156 -4.67 -23.36 -1.03
CA ILE A 156 -5.89 -23.22 -1.86
C ILE A 156 -5.48 -22.86 -3.31
N PRO A 157 -6.06 -23.49 -4.35
CA PRO A 157 -5.69 -23.21 -5.72
C PRO A 157 -5.84 -21.73 -6.11
N PHE A 158 -4.82 -21.19 -6.79
CA PHE A 158 -4.75 -19.80 -7.24
C PHE A 158 -6.07 -19.20 -7.79
N TYR A 159 -6.72 -19.90 -8.72
CA TYR A 159 -7.96 -19.41 -9.34
C TYR A 159 -9.12 -19.28 -8.35
N THR A 160 -9.18 -20.14 -7.33
CA THR A 160 -10.19 -20.05 -6.28
C THR A 160 -9.96 -18.82 -5.41
N CYS A 161 -8.69 -18.53 -5.10
CA CYS A 161 -8.30 -17.32 -4.37
C CYS A 161 -8.68 -16.05 -5.14
N ILE A 162 -8.46 -15.99 -6.45
CA ILE A 162 -8.88 -14.85 -7.29
C ILE A 162 -10.39 -14.64 -7.23
N VAL A 163 -11.19 -15.68 -7.44
CA VAL A 163 -12.65 -15.56 -7.42
C VAL A 163 -13.14 -15.09 -6.06
N PHE A 164 -12.57 -15.62 -4.98
CA PHE A 164 -12.89 -15.21 -3.62
C PHE A 164 -12.57 -13.72 -3.38
N LEU A 165 -11.38 -13.27 -3.77
CA LEU A 165 -10.97 -11.86 -3.69
C LEU A 165 -11.90 -10.95 -4.52
N ALA A 166 -12.32 -11.39 -5.71
CA ALA A 166 -13.19 -10.62 -6.60
C ALA A 166 -14.58 -10.38 -5.99
N ILE A 167 -15.19 -11.46 -5.50
CA ILE A 167 -16.50 -11.39 -4.84
C ILE A 167 -16.42 -10.48 -3.62
N PHE A 168 -15.37 -10.64 -2.81
CA PHE A 168 -15.22 -9.86 -1.58
C PHE A 168 -14.97 -8.37 -1.87
N SER A 169 -14.09 -8.06 -2.82
CA SER A 169 -13.84 -6.69 -3.28
C SER A 169 -15.12 -6.02 -3.77
N ALA A 170 -15.95 -6.74 -4.54
CA ALA A 170 -17.24 -6.23 -5.01
C ALA A 170 -18.20 -5.93 -3.84
N ILE A 171 -18.31 -6.83 -2.86
CA ILE A 171 -19.16 -6.64 -1.68
C ILE A 171 -18.73 -5.40 -0.88
N ILE A 172 -17.44 -5.23 -0.62
CA ILE A 172 -16.94 -4.05 0.13
C ILE A 172 -17.17 -2.76 -0.67
N THR A 173 -16.97 -2.80 -1.99
CA THR A 173 -17.13 -1.63 -2.85
C THR A 173 -18.57 -1.11 -2.84
N LEU A 174 -19.57 -1.99 -2.70
CA LEU A 174 -20.98 -1.58 -2.53
C LEU A 174 -21.23 -0.76 -1.26
N GLY A 175 -20.34 -0.81 -0.26
CA GLY A 175 -20.41 0.00 0.96
C GLY A 175 -20.02 1.47 0.76
N GLY A 176 -19.28 1.79 -0.30
CA GLY A 176 -18.89 3.15 -0.67
C GLY A 176 -17.66 3.72 0.05
N MET A 177 -17.17 4.88 -0.41
CA MET A 177 -15.86 5.45 0.00
C MET A 177 -15.72 5.68 1.50
N LYS A 178 -16.81 6.03 2.20
CA LYS A 178 -16.80 6.19 3.65
C LYS A 178 -16.56 4.86 4.37
N VAL A 179 -17.22 3.77 3.95
CA VAL A 179 -17.04 2.46 4.57
C VAL A 179 -15.61 1.97 4.39
N ILE A 180 -15.07 2.15 3.18
CA ILE A 180 -13.69 1.82 2.83
C ILE A 180 -12.71 2.54 3.76
N GLY A 181 -12.83 3.87 3.91
CA GLY A 181 -11.90 4.63 4.77
C GLY A 181 -11.89 4.20 6.24
N TYR A 182 -13.01 3.72 6.79
CA TYR A 182 -13.05 3.21 8.16
C TYR A 182 -12.47 1.79 8.28
N THR A 183 -12.72 0.92 7.30
CA THR A 183 -12.12 -0.42 7.27
C THR A 183 -10.60 -0.36 7.05
N ASP A 184 -10.13 0.63 6.29
CA ASP A 184 -8.71 0.84 5.99
C ASP A 184 -7.87 1.12 7.24
N VAL A 185 -8.42 1.85 8.23
CA VAL A 185 -7.69 2.13 9.48
C VAL A 185 -7.38 0.84 10.24
N ILE A 186 -8.35 -0.07 10.33
CA ILE A 186 -8.16 -1.38 10.97
C ILE A 186 -7.15 -2.20 10.16
N GLN A 187 -7.27 -2.17 8.83
CA GLN A 187 -6.39 -2.90 7.93
C GLN A 187 -4.93 -2.44 8.05
N VAL A 188 -4.65 -1.13 8.07
CA VAL A 188 -3.29 -0.61 8.27
C VAL A 188 -2.71 -1.08 9.59
N PHE A 189 -3.47 -1.00 10.67
CA PHE A 189 -2.99 -1.46 11.97
C PHE A 189 -2.58 -2.94 11.93
N VAL A 190 -3.44 -3.80 11.37
CA VAL A 190 -3.17 -5.24 11.24
C VAL A 190 -1.98 -5.50 10.32
N LEU A 191 -1.85 -4.79 9.20
CA LEU A 191 -0.74 -4.93 8.26
C LEU A 191 0.59 -4.49 8.90
N VAL A 192 0.64 -3.32 9.54
CA VAL A 192 1.86 -2.82 10.20
C VAL A 192 2.30 -3.78 11.31
N MET A 193 1.37 -4.21 12.17
CA MET A 193 1.68 -5.18 13.23
C MET A 193 2.13 -6.52 12.66
N GLY A 194 1.43 -7.04 11.63
CA GLY A 194 1.79 -8.29 10.96
C GLY A 194 3.18 -8.24 10.32
N GLY A 195 3.53 -7.12 9.67
CA GLY A 195 4.86 -6.90 9.10
C GLY A 195 5.95 -6.84 10.16
N LEU A 196 5.72 -6.12 11.26
CA LEU A 196 6.67 -6.04 12.37
C LEU A 196 6.88 -7.40 13.05
N ILE A 197 5.81 -8.16 13.28
CA ILE A 197 5.87 -9.51 13.86
C ILE A 197 6.64 -10.45 12.91
N THR A 198 6.34 -10.41 11.60
CA THR A 198 7.03 -11.24 10.60
C THR A 198 8.53 -10.91 10.54
N CYS A 199 8.88 -9.62 10.56
CA CYS A 199 10.27 -9.16 10.61
C CYS A 199 10.97 -9.62 11.90
N TYR A 200 10.31 -9.49 13.05
CA TYR A 200 10.83 -9.97 14.33
C TYR A 200 11.06 -11.48 14.32
N MET A 201 10.11 -12.28 13.83
CA MET A 201 10.23 -13.73 13.72
C MET A 201 11.39 -14.13 12.79
N ALA A 202 11.52 -13.46 11.64
CA ALA A 202 12.62 -13.70 10.71
C ALA A 202 13.99 -13.39 11.35
N LEU A 203 14.11 -12.25 12.03
CA LEU A 203 15.34 -11.89 12.76
C LEU A 203 15.65 -12.84 13.91
N ASN A 204 14.62 -13.33 14.62
CA ASN A 204 14.80 -14.32 15.67
C ASN A 204 15.33 -15.65 15.11
N MET A 205 14.78 -16.12 13.99
CA MET A 205 15.29 -17.33 13.31
C MET A 205 16.75 -17.16 12.86
N VAL A 206 17.15 -15.97 12.42
CA VAL A 206 18.54 -15.66 12.11
C VAL A 206 19.41 -15.66 13.37
N ALA A 207 18.94 -15.05 14.46
CA ALA A 207 19.64 -15.03 15.74
C ALA A 207 19.88 -16.45 16.26
N ASP A 208 18.87 -17.31 16.22
CA ASP A 208 18.94 -18.72 16.63
C ASP A 208 19.97 -19.48 15.78
N LYS A 209 19.92 -19.33 14.44
CA LYS A 209 20.89 -19.98 13.54
C LYS A 209 22.32 -19.51 13.73
N LEU A 210 22.52 -18.24 14.09
CA LEU A 210 23.82 -17.62 14.30
C LEU A 210 24.26 -17.67 15.77
N SER A 211 23.51 -18.35 16.64
CA SER A 211 23.78 -18.46 18.08
C SER A 211 23.92 -17.10 18.80
N VAL A 212 23.19 -16.09 18.34
CA VAL A 212 23.17 -14.76 18.94
C VAL A 212 22.01 -14.69 19.95
N LYS A 213 22.29 -14.25 21.18
CA LYS A 213 21.33 -14.25 22.30
C LYS A 213 20.15 -13.28 22.14
N THR A 214 20.23 -12.32 21.22
CA THR A 214 19.23 -11.26 21.09
C THR A 214 18.91 -11.03 19.62
N VAL A 215 17.62 -10.86 19.30
CA VAL A 215 17.11 -10.51 17.96
C VAL A 215 17.81 -9.28 17.37
N LEU A 216 18.02 -8.24 18.19
CA LEU A 216 18.76 -7.03 17.80
C LEU A 216 20.25 -7.28 17.57
N GLY A 217 20.83 -8.30 18.21
CA GLY A 217 22.22 -8.72 18.01
C GLY A 217 22.44 -9.42 16.66
N ALA A 218 21.39 -9.87 15.99
CA ALA A 218 21.49 -10.42 14.65
C ALA A 218 21.76 -9.33 13.58
N LEU A 219 21.35 -8.08 13.83
CA LEU A 219 21.51 -6.99 12.86
C LEU A 219 22.98 -6.66 12.53
N PRO A 220 23.90 -6.51 13.51
CA PRO A 220 25.32 -6.34 13.22
C PRO A 220 25.92 -7.51 12.42
N VAL A 221 25.49 -8.74 12.68
CA VAL A 221 25.98 -9.93 11.99
C VAL A 221 25.44 -10.01 10.56
N LEU A 222 24.18 -9.62 10.35
CA LEU A 222 23.61 -9.47 9.01
C LEU A 222 24.35 -8.39 8.21
N LYS A 223 24.69 -7.27 8.85
CA LYS A 223 25.46 -6.20 8.20
C LYS A 223 26.85 -6.67 7.76
N THR A 224 27.49 -7.58 8.48
CA THR A 224 28.80 -8.11 8.08
C THR A 224 28.70 -9.21 7.03
N GLN A 225 27.70 -10.10 7.11
CA GLN A 225 27.57 -11.23 6.18
C GLN A 225 26.82 -10.89 4.88
N ALA A 226 25.97 -9.86 4.89
CA ALA A 226 25.17 -9.44 3.74
C ALA A 226 25.31 -7.92 3.53
N ALA A 227 26.53 -7.39 3.62
CA ALA A 227 26.81 -5.96 3.50
C ALA A 227 26.23 -5.33 2.21
N ASP A 228 26.25 -6.10 1.12
CA ASP A 228 25.73 -5.70 -0.18
C ASP A 228 24.24 -5.30 -0.14
N HIS A 229 23.46 -5.92 0.74
CA HIS A 229 22.03 -5.63 0.92
C HIS A 229 21.74 -4.45 1.85
N PHE A 230 22.74 -3.84 2.49
CA PHE A 230 22.55 -2.63 3.32
C PHE A 230 22.92 -1.34 2.58
N HIS A 231 23.45 -1.43 1.36
CA HIS A 231 23.72 -0.25 0.55
C HIS A 231 22.44 0.28 -0.08
N MET A 232 22.20 1.59 0.07
CA MET A 232 21.05 2.24 -0.55
C MET A 232 21.31 2.73 -1.99
N ILE A 233 22.59 2.86 -2.37
CA ILE A 233 23.03 3.44 -3.64
C ILE A 233 23.94 2.44 -4.34
N PHE A 234 23.54 1.98 -5.52
CA PHE A 234 24.35 1.04 -6.29
C PHE A 234 25.43 1.75 -7.12
N PRO A 235 26.64 1.17 -7.21
CA PRO A 235 27.69 1.65 -8.12
C PRO A 235 27.36 1.31 -9.58
N LYS A 236 27.90 2.11 -10.52
CA LYS A 236 27.79 1.85 -11.97
C LYS A 236 28.37 0.47 -12.28
N GLY A 237 27.55 -0.42 -12.85
CA GLY A 237 27.90 -1.81 -13.15
C GLY A 237 27.23 -2.86 -12.26
N HIS A 238 26.51 -2.46 -11.22
CA HIS A 238 25.69 -3.37 -10.42
C HIS A 238 24.51 -3.92 -11.24
N LYS A 239 24.13 -5.19 -11.03
CA LYS A 239 23.04 -5.87 -11.77
C LYS A 239 21.72 -5.06 -11.76
N TYR A 240 21.42 -4.44 -10.62
CA TYR A 240 20.20 -3.65 -10.42
C TYR A 240 20.41 -2.13 -10.57
N TYR A 241 21.54 -1.69 -11.14
CA TYR A 241 21.82 -0.27 -11.34
C TYR A 241 20.80 0.40 -12.29
N ASN A 242 20.24 -0.33 -13.26
CA ASN A 242 19.23 0.23 -14.17
C ASN A 242 17.87 0.41 -13.50
N GLU A 243 17.56 -0.35 -12.45
CA GLU A 243 16.32 -0.22 -11.68
C GLU A 243 16.45 0.93 -10.65
N LEU A 244 17.63 1.06 -10.03
CA LEU A 244 17.97 2.13 -9.09
C LEU A 244 19.33 2.74 -9.45
N PRO A 245 19.38 3.75 -10.37
CA PRO A 245 20.62 4.33 -10.89
C PRO A 245 21.36 5.25 -9.89
N GLY A 246 21.75 4.68 -8.75
CA GLY A 246 22.57 5.33 -7.74
C GLY A 246 22.00 6.69 -7.29
N ILE A 247 22.85 7.72 -7.23
CA ILE A 247 22.46 9.07 -6.79
C ILE A 247 21.42 9.72 -7.72
N ALA A 248 21.30 9.27 -8.98
CA ALA A 248 20.28 9.79 -9.89
C ALA A 248 18.85 9.43 -9.45
N VAL A 249 18.68 8.43 -8.58
CA VAL A 249 17.42 8.13 -7.89
C VAL A 249 17.00 9.30 -6.98
N LEU A 250 17.97 9.93 -6.31
CA LEU A 250 17.75 11.01 -5.35
C LEU A 250 17.56 12.39 -5.99
N PHE A 251 18.00 12.60 -7.24
CA PHE A 251 17.91 13.90 -7.91
C PHE A 251 17.20 13.85 -9.27
N GLY A 252 16.81 12.66 -9.73
CA GLY A 252 16.18 12.42 -11.03
C GLY A 252 14.67 12.16 -10.93
N GLY A 253 14.16 11.37 -11.89
CA GLY A 253 12.73 11.24 -12.17
C GLY A 253 11.85 10.60 -11.08
N LEU A 254 12.42 10.06 -10.01
CA LEU A 254 11.66 9.43 -8.93
C LEU A 254 10.77 10.41 -8.17
N TRP A 255 11.24 11.64 -7.97
CA TRP A 255 10.39 12.69 -7.38
C TRP A 255 9.29 13.10 -8.33
N ILE A 256 9.57 13.15 -9.64
CA ILE A 256 8.57 13.50 -10.67
C ILE A 256 7.43 12.48 -10.66
N ASN A 257 7.74 11.20 -10.49
CA ASN A 257 6.72 10.15 -10.38
C ASN A 257 5.83 10.34 -9.13
N ASN A 258 6.39 10.87 -8.05
CA ASN A 258 5.69 11.12 -6.79
C ASN A 258 4.96 12.48 -6.74
N LEU A 259 5.08 13.33 -7.78
CA LEU A 259 4.39 14.61 -7.89
C LEU A 259 2.99 14.52 -8.52
N ASN A 260 2.63 13.35 -9.06
CA ASN A 260 1.34 13.08 -9.70
C ASN A 260 0.22 12.78 -8.70
#